data_AF-A0A936K020-F1
#
_entry.id   AF-A0A936K020-F1
#
_cell.length_a   1.000
_cell.length_b   1.000
_cell.length_c   1.000
_cell.angle_alpha   90.00
_cell.angle_beta   90.00
_cell.angle_gamma   90.00
#
_symmetry.space_group_name_H-M   'P 1'
#
loop_
_entity.id
_entity.type
_entity.pdbx_description
1 polymer ?
#
loop_
_entity_poly.entity_id
_entity_poly.type
_entity_poly.pdbx_seq_one_letter_code
_entity_poly.pdbx_strand_id
1 'polypeptide(L)'
;MKLLFAFLSIFISVTGLGQKTDYLVKNSGDTVWGEIRVKNKIFYVAGTPALEIKAAEVNKIKSSKYRGNTVVLCNLLTYSDNLTDLDIDFINKGSIDTVLILDEIYTTPKINLYYATDNMKTPFYFYKTPSDPQPLQLVIRYFLQGGLDNYNNDRARYMGQRSRVQIAEDKGYVNQLYAIMSGCKKITPSMWELLSYRDYSLKKIIKKYSKCN
;
A
#
# COMPACT_ATOMS: atom_id res chain seq x y z
N MET A 1 -40.59 -20.73 -39.95
CA MET A 1 -40.03 -21.32 -38.70
C MET A 1 -38.52 -21.10 -38.51
N LYS A 2 -37.67 -21.09 -39.56
CA LYS A 2 -36.20 -20.89 -39.41
C LYS A 2 -35.80 -19.51 -38.83
N LEU A 3 -36.56 -18.46 -39.12
CA LEU A 3 -36.31 -17.11 -38.58
C LEU A 3 -36.58 -16.98 -37.08
N LEU A 4 -37.48 -17.79 -36.51
CA LEU A 4 -37.82 -17.74 -35.09
C LEU A 4 -36.68 -18.31 -34.21
N PHE A 5 -35.99 -19.34 -34.72
CA PHE A 5 -34.82 -19.93 -34.05
C PHE A 5 -33.60 -18.99 -34.04
N ALA A 6 -33.42 -18.18 -35.09
CA ALA A 6 -32.36 -17.18 -35.13
C ALA A 6 -32.56 -16.09 -34.07
N PHE A 7 -33.79 -15.60 -33.90
CA PHE A 7 -34.10 -14.63 -32.84
C PHE A 7 -33.96 -15.21 -31.43
N LEU A 8 -34.32 -16.48 -31.21
CA LEU A 8 -34.07 -17.15 -29.92
C LEU A 8 -32.59 -17.30 -29.61
N SER A 9 -31.75 -17.62 -30.60
CA SER A 9 -30.29 -17.72 -30.39
C SER A 9 -29.61 -16.38 -30.07
N ILE A 10 -30.14 -15.28 -30.60
CA ILE A 10 -29.67 -13.92 -30.29
C ILE A 10 -30.11 -13.52 -28.86
N PHE A 11 -31.31 -13.93 -28.43
CA PHE A 11 -31.75 -13.68 -27.04
C PHE A 11 -30.94 -14.47 -26.00
N ILE A 12 -30.56 -15.72 -26.29
CA ILE A 12 -29.74 -16.54 -25.40
C ILE A 12 -28.30 -15.97 -25.27
N SER A 13 -27.80 -15.31 -26.31
CA SER A 13 -26.47 -14.66 -26.28
C SER A 13 -26.48 -13.28 -25.60
N VAL A 14 -27.64 -12.63 -25.45
CA VAL A 14 -27.79 -11.38 -24.67
C VAL A 14 -28.04 -11.65 -23.18
N THR A 15 -28.47 -12.86 -22.80
CA THR A 15 -28.47 -13.32 -21.40
C THR A 15 -27.10 -13.80 -20.92
N GLY A 16 -26.01 -13.34 -21.55
CA GLY A 16 -24.67 -13.45 -21.01
C GLY A 16 -24.66 -12.86 -19.59
N LEU A 17 -24.80 -13.74 -18.62
CA LEU A 17 -24.78 -13.49 -17.18
C LEU A 17 -23.84 -12.34 -16.90
N GLY A 18 -24.35 -11.24 -16.36
CA GLY A 18 -23.52 -10.21 -15.76
C GLY A 18 -22.66 -10.88 -14.70
N GLN A 19 -21.46 -11.33 -15.09
CA GLN A 19 -20.51 -11.95 -14.19
C GLN A 19 -20.27 -10.91 -13.11
N LYS A 20 -20.57 -11.25 -11.87
CA LYS A 20 -20.13 -10.47 -10.72
C LYS A 20 -18.60 -10.42 -10.82
N THR A 21 -18.05 -9.31 -11.29
CA THR A 21 -16.61 -9.13 -11.50
C THR A 21 -15.89 -8.92 -10.17
N ASP A 22 -16.65 -8.44 -9.19
CA ASP A 22 -16.14 -8.02 -7.91
C ASP A 22 -16.12 -9.19 -6.93
N TYR A 23 -14.99 -9.36 -6.26
CA TYR A 23 -14.82 -10.37 -5.23
C TYR A 23 -13.80 -9.97 -4.18
N LEU A 24 -13.92 -10.55 -2.99
CA LEU A 24 -12.89 -10.50 -1.97
C LEU A 24 -12.42 -11.91 -1.63
N VAL A 25 -11.17 -12.00 -1.21
CA VAL A 25 -10.54 -13.23 -0.74
C VAL A 25 -10.25 -13.07 0.74
N LYS A 26 -10.71 -14.04 1.52
CA LYS A 26 -10.45 -14.11 2.96
C LYS A 26 -9.06 -14.67 3.24
N ASN A 27 -8.56 -14.46 4.46
CA ASN A 27 -7.32 -15.07 4.94
C ASN A 27 -7.39 -16.61 4.95
N SER A 28 -8.60 -17.18 5.07
CA SER A 28 -8.86 -18.63 4.94
C SER A 28 -8.66 -19.16 3.51
N GLY A 29 -8.62 -18.29 2.50
CA GLY A 29 -8.63 -18.65 1.08
C GLY A 29 -10.02 -18.59 0.44
N ASP A 30 -11.08 -18.44 1.22
CA ASP A 30 -12.45 -18.36 0.70
C ASP A 30 -12.64 -17.10 -0.15
N THR A 31 -13.29 -17.26 -1.31
CA THR A 31 -13.62 -16.13 -2.20
C THR A 31 -15.11 -15.83 -2.13
N VAL A 32 -15.46 -14.57 -1.84
CA VAL A 32 -16.83 -14.08 -1.78
C VAL A 32 -17.07 -13.11 -2.93
N TRP A 33 -18.11 -13.37 -3.73
CA TRP A 33 -18.43 -12.62 -4.94
C TRP A 33 -19.59 -11.65 -4.73
N GLY A 34 -19.42 -10.41 -5.18
CA GLY A 34 -20.44 -9.35 -5.14
C GLY A 34 -19.82 -7.96 -5.09
N GLU A 35 -20.67 -6.93 -5.27
CA GLU A 35 -20.24 -5.53 -5.18
C GLU A 35 -19.68 -5.23 -3.78
N ILE A 36 -18.51 -4.61 -3.72
CA ILE A 36 -17.74 -4.42 -2.47
C ILE A 36 -17.81 -2.97 -2.01
N ARG A 37 -18.23 -2.75 -0.78
CA ARG A 37 -18.17 -1.45 -0.10
C ARG A 37 -17.44 -1.59 1.22
N VAL A 38 -16.56 -0.64 1.54
CA VAL A 38 -15.87 -0.60 2.82
C VAL A 38 -16.37 0.59 3.65
N LYS A 39 -16.71 0.34 4.92
CA LYS A 39 -17.07 1.38 5.89
C LYS A 39 -16.66 0.89 7.28
N ASN A 40 -16.01 1.75 8.07
CA ASN A 40 -15.62 1.47 9.46
C ASN A 40 -14.89 0.11 9.65
N LYS A 41 -13.96 -0.23 8.75
CA LYS A 41 -13.22 -1.51 8.77
C LYS A 41 -14.08 -2.76 8.55
N ILE A 42 -15.28 -2.61 7.99
CA ILE A 42 -16.18 -3.69 7.57
C ILE A 42 -16.35 -3.61 6.06
N PHE A 43 -16.19 -4.77 5.40
CA PHE A 43 -16.56 -4.98 4.01
C PHE A 43 -18.00 -5.46 3.94
N TYR A 44 -18.80 -4.75 3.14
CA TYR A 44 -20.16 -5.10 2.79
C TYR A 44 -20.14 -5.64 1.36
N VAL A 45 -20.57 -6.89 1.20
CA VAL A 45 -20.71 -7.53 -0.11
C VAL A 45 -22.19 -7.60 -0.47
N ALA A 46 -22.56 -7.00 -1.60
CA ALA A 46 -23.95 -6.99 -2.05
C ALA A 46 -24.50 -8.41 -2.25
N GLY A 47 -25.58 -8.70 -1.51
CA GLY A 47 -26.35 -9.94 -1.51
C GLY A 47 -27.69 -9.71 -0.79
N THR A 48 -28.53 -10.74 -0.71
CA THR A 48 -29.80 -10.72 0.03
C THR A 48 -29.82 -11.86 1.05
N PRO A 49 -29.52 -11.59 2.34
CA PRO A 49 -29.04 -10.32 2.92
C PRO A 49 -27.59 -10.00 2.52
N ALA A 50 -27.18 -8.73 2.70
CA ALA A 50 -25.81 -8.31 2.46
C ALA A 50 -24.87 -9.00 3.46
N LEU A 51 -23.71 -9.46 2.97
CA LEU A 51 -22.74 -10.14 3.83
C LEU A 51 -21.75 -9.11 4.40
N GLU A 52 -21.62 -9.11 5.71
CA GLU A 52 -20.66 -8.27 6.45
C GLU A 52 -19.43 -9.08 6.83
N ILE A 53 -18.24 -8.60 6.46
CA ILE A 53 -16.97 -9.27 6.71
C ILE A 53 -15.99 -8.25 7.31
N LYS A 54 -15.37 -8.56 8.44
CA LYS A 54 -14.38 -7.67 9.05
C LYS A 54 -13.15 -7.55 8.16
N ALA A 55 -12.59 -6.36 8.03
CA ALA A 55 -11.39 -6.13 7.21
C ALA A 55 -10.19 -6.99 7.63
N ALA A 56 -10.09 -7.34 8.92
CA ALA A 56 -9.05 -8.23 9.44
C ALA A 56 -9.10 -9.65 8.85
N GLU A 57 -10.25 -10.07 8.30
CA GLU A 57 -10.43 -11.39 7.68
C GLU A 57 -10.14 -11.38 6.18
N VAL A 58 -9.87 -10.22 5.58
CA VAL A 58 -9.74 -10.04 4.12
C VAL A 58 -8.29 -9.73 3.76
N ASN A 59 -7.71 -10.50 2.85
CA ASN A 59 -6.35 -10.24 2.35
C ASN A 59 -6.35 -9.47 1.01
N LYS A 60 -7.38 -9.67 0.19
CA LYS A 60 -7.42 -9.17 -1.18
C LYS A 60 -8.84 -8.88 -1.60
N ILE A 61 -8.98 -7.87 -2.44
CA ILE A 61 -10.19 -7.61 -3.20
C ILE A 61 -9.86 -7.45 -4.68
N LYS A 62 -10.89 -7.56 -5.50
CA LYS A 62 -10.91 -7.05 -6.86
C LYS A 62 -12.26 -6.37 -7.05
N SER A 63 -12.25 -5.08 -7.35
CA SER A 63 -13.47 -4.32 -7.60
C SER A 63 -13.14 -3.13 -8.48
N SER A 64 -14.02 -2.82 -9.42
CA SER A 64 -13.89 -1.63 -10.28
C SER A 64 -13.88 -0.31 -9.49
N LYS A 65 -14.41 -0.31 -8.26
CA LYS A 65 -14.46 0.87 -7.38
C LYS A 65 -13.11 1.25 -6.78
N TYR A 66 -12.23 0.28 -6.56
CA TYR A 66 -10.94 0.51 -5.92
C TYR A 66 -9.82 0.21 -6.90
N ARG A 67 -8.85 1.13 -6.98
CA ARG A 67 -7.71 0.96 -7.87
C ARG A 67 -6.81 -0.21 -7.44
N GLY A 68 -6.66 -0.41 -6.13
CA GLY A 68 -5.83 -1.45 -5.55
C GLY A 68 -6.56 -2.76 -5.28
N ASN A 69 -5.78 -3.79 -4.93
CA ASN A 69 -6.29 -5.12 -4.65
C ASN A 69 -5.89 -5.63 -3.26
N THR A 70 -4.77 -5.16 -2.69
CA THR A 70 -4.24 -5.71 -1.43
C THR A 70 -4.86 -4.99 -0.25
N VAL A 71 -5.52 -5.73 0.65
CA VAL A 71 -6.14 -5.14 1.85
C VAL A 71 -5.13 -5.14 2.99
N VAL A 72 -4.97 -3.99 3.64
CA VAL A 72 -4.11 -3.86 4.82
C VAL A 72 -4.87 -3.12 5.91
N LEU A 73 -5.00 -3.79 7.06
CA LEU A 73 -5.36 -3.14 8.30
C LEU A 73 -4.10 -2.50 8.89
N CYS A 74 -4.11 -1.20 9.07
CA CYS A 74 -2.94 -0.47 9.55
C CYS A 74 -3.33 0.68 10.46
N ASN A 75 -2.46 0.96 11.42
CA ASN A 75 -2.44 2.26 12.06
C ASN A 75 -1.69 3.23 11.14
N LEU A 76 -2.44 3.98 10.33
CA LEU A 76 -1.90 4.89 9.33
C LEU A 76 -1.31 6.11 10.02
N LEU A 77 -0.01 6.31 9.87
CA LEU A 77 0.66 7.53 10.30
C LEU A 77 0.34 8.63 9.29
N THR A 78 -0.47 9.60 9.71
CA THR A 78 -0.77 10.80 8.92
C THR A 78 0.42 11.76 8.93
N TYR A 79 0.55 12.56 7.87
CA TYR A 79 1.53 13.63 7.80
C TYR A 79 0.87 14.86 7.17
N SER A 80 1.22 16.05 7.67
CA SER A 80 0.80 17.34 7.13
C SER A 80 1.92 17.88 6.24
N ASP A 81 1.58 18.41 5.06
CA ASP A 81 2.51 19.15 4.19
C ASP A 81 2.55 20.65 4.55
N ASN A 82 1.83 21.09 5.60
CA ASN A 82 1.87 22.46 6.09
C ASN A 82 3.15 22.70 6.91
N LEU A 83 4.06 23.51 6.37
CA LEU A 83 5.34 23.86 7.01
C LEU A 83 5.16 24.48 8.40
N THR A 84 4.09 25.24 8.62
CA THR A 84 3.78 25.85 9.92
C THR A 84 3.41 24.81 10.99
N ASP A 85 2.81 23.68 10.58
CA ASP A 85 2.51 22.55 11.48
C ASP A 85 3.73 21.66 11.74
N LEU A 86 4.79 21.83 10.94
CA LEU A 86 6.06 21.09 11.03
C LEU A 86 7.11 21.81 11.90
N ASP A 87 7.02 23.13 12.03
CA ASP A 87 7.93 23.98 12.82
C ASP A 87 7.60 24.00 14.33
N ILE A 88 6.38 23.61 14.71
CA ILE A 88 5.96 23.58 16.11
C ILE A 88 6.19 22.16 16.64
N ASP A 89 7.24 22.05 17.46
CA ASP A 89 7.63 20.89 18.24
C ASP A 89 6.51 19.85 18.47
N PHE A 90 6.80 18.60 18.09
CA PHE A 90 6.14 17.41 18.66
C PHE A 90 4.61 17.33 18.53
N ILE A 91 3.94 18.11 17.66
CA ILE A 91 2.48 18.02 17.54
C ILE A 91 2.09 16.57 17.16
N ASN A 92 1.30 15.98 18.05
CA ASN A 92 0.79 14.61 18.03
C ASN A 92 0.45 14.17 16.60
N LYS A 93 1.38 13.43 15.99
CA LYS A 93 1.15 12.76 14.70
C LYS A 93 -0.02 11.81 14.90
N GLY A 94 -1.18 12.22 14.40
CA GLY A 94 -2.39 11.42 14.43
C GLY A 94 -2.13 10.10 13.74
N SER A 95 -2.32 9.01 14.47
CA SER A 95 -2.29 7.66 13.93
C SER A 95 -3.74 7.20 13.82
N ILE A 96 -4.19 6.85 12.62
CA ILE A 96 -5.58 6.45 12.40
C ILE A 96 -5.62 4.94 12.18
N ASP A 97 -6.28 4.20 13.05
CA ASP A 97 -6.53 2.78 12.87
C ASP A 97 -7.59 2.57 11.77
N THR A 98 -7.12 2.23 10.56
CA THR A 98 -7.89 2.23 9.33
C THR A 98 -7.58 1.01 8.45
N VAL A 99 -8.40 0.80 7.43
CA VAL A 99 -8.15 -0.16 6.36
C VAL A 99 -7.82 0.58 5.07
N LEU A 100 -6.75 0.17 4.41
CA LEU A 100 -6.38 0.65 3.08
C LEU A 100 -6.41 -0.48 2.07
N ILE A 101 -6.80 -0.13 0.85
CA ILE A 101 -6.76 -1.01 -0.32
C ILE A 101 -5.61 -0.52 -1.19
N LEU A 102 -4.48 -1.22 -1.11
CA LEU A 102 -3.23 -0.81 -1.71
C LEU A 102 -3.15 -1.24 -3.19
N ASP A 103 -2.73 -0.31 -4.04
CA ASP A 103 -2.35 -0.55 -5.43
C ASP A 103 -0.91 -1.06 -5.48
N GLU A 104 -0.67 -2.18 -6.16
CA GLU A 104 0.67 -2.75 -6.31
C GLU A 104 1.36 -2.09 -7.51
N ILE A 105 2.32 -1.21 -7.23
CA ILE A 105 2.95 -0.37 -8.26
C ILE A 105 4.25 -0.96 -8.80
N TYR A 106 4.89 -1.86 -8.04
CA TYR A 106 6.08 -2.56 -8.48
C TYR A 106 6.35 -3.83 -7.66
N THR A 107 6.58 -4.94 -8.35
CA THR A 107 6.70 -6.27 -7.73
C THR A 107 8.04 -6.88 -8.11
N THR A 108 8.78 -7.38 -7.12
CA THR A 108 10.08 -8.04 -7.35
C THR A 108 10.26 -9.20 -6.38
N PRO A 109 11.13 -10.18 -6.66
CA PRO A 109 11.39 -11.27 -5.73
C PRO A 109 11.91 -10.82 -4.34
N LYS A 110 12.47 -9.61 -4.23
CA LYS A 110 13.07 -9.09 -3.00
C LYS A 110 12.18 -8.11 -2.24
N ILE A 111 11.35 -7.36 -2.96
CA ILE A 111 10.49 -6.34 -2.36
C ILE A 111 9.37 -5.94 -3.32
N ASN A 112 8.18 -5.77 -2.78
CA ASN A 112 7.03 -5.20 -3.46
C ASN A 112 6.79 -3.80 -2.92
N LEU A 113 6.39 -2.88 -3.81
CA LEU A 113 6.03 -1.51 -3.51
C LEU A 113 4.55 -1.32 -3.82
N TYR A 114 3.85 -0.73 -2.86
CA TYR A 114 2.45 -0.42 -2.94
C TYR A 114 2.20 1.08 -2.73
N TYR A 115 1.04 1.51 -3.17
CA TYR A 115 0.58 2.89 -3.12
C TYR A 115 -0.89 2.96 -2.69
N ALA A 116 -1.24 3.95 -1.89
CA ALA A 116 -2.63 4.29 -1.58
C ALA A 116 -2.79 5.80 -1.49
N THR A 117 -4.02 6.27 -1.62
CA THR A 117 -4.39 7.65 -1.31
C THR A 117 -5.51 7.65 -0.30
N ASP A 118 -5.48 8.59 0.65
CA ASP A 118 -6.65 8.85 1.49
C ASP A 118 -7.73 9.66 0.74
N ASN A 119 -8.82 9.99 1.44
CA ASN A 119 -9.92 10.80 0.90
C ASN A 119 -9.50 12.24 0.54
N MET A 120 -8.42 12.73 1.13
CA MET A 120 -7.84 14.06 0.85
C MET A 120 -6.83 14.00 -0.31
N LYS A 121 -6.68 12.85 -0.97
CA LYS A 121 -5.71 12.57 -2.03
C LYS A 121 -4.25 12.59 -1.56
N THR A 122 -4.00 12.49 -0.26
CA THR A 122 -2.67 12.39 0.31
C THR A 122 -2.06 11.04 -0.09
N PRO A 123 -0.89 11.01 -0.73
CA PRO A 123 -0.26 9.75 -1.16
C PRO A 123 0.39 9.01 0.02
N PHE A 124 0.29 7.69 0.04
CA PHE A 124 1.01 6.84 0.99
C PHE A 124 1.70 5.71 0.24
N TYR A 125 2.93 5.41 0.61
CA TYR A 125 3.68 4.30 0.04
C TYR A 125 3.88 3.21 1.09
N PHE A 126 3.89 1.96 0.65
CA PHE A 126 4.12 0.80 1.51
C PHE A 126 5.08 -0.15 0.81
N TYR A 127 5.83 -0.93 1.57
CA TYR A 127 6.68 -1.99 1.04
C TYR A 127 6.41 -3.32 1.72
N LYS A 128 6.72 -4.43 1.04
CA LYS A 128 6.67 -5.78 1.59
C LYS A 128 7.86 -6.59 1.10
N THR A 129 8.68 -7.10 2.00
CA THR A 129 9.70 -8.11 1.67
C THR A 129 9.09 -9.53 1.74
N PRO A 130 9.76 -10.58 1.22
CA PRO A 130 9.29 -11.96 1.36
C PRO A 130 9.09 -12.40 2.82
N SER A 131 9.90 -11.88 3.74
CA SER A 131 9.80 -12.17 5.17
C SER A 131 8.68 -11.40 5.87
N ASP A 132 8.13 -10.34 5.25
CA ASP A 132 7.07 -9.55 5.87
C ASP A 132 5.71 -10.22 5.70
N PRO A 133 4.93 -10.41 6.79
CA PRO A 133 3.60 -11.01 6.71
C PRO A 133 2.61 -10.09 5.98
N GLN A 134 2.80 -8.77 6.08
CA GLN A 134 1.93 -7.76 5.49
C GLN A 134 2.74 -6.52 5.05
N PRO A 135 2.24 -5.72 4.09
CA PRO A 135 2.86 -4.46 3.72
C PRO A 135 3.03 -3.50 4.92
N LEU A 136 4.18 -2.81 4.96
CA LEU A 136 4.55 -1.84 5.98
C LEU A 136 4.62 -0.44 5.36
N GLN A 137 4.14 0.59 6.07
CA GLN A 137 4.13 1.97 5.59
C GLN A 137 5.57 2.51 5.47
N LEU A 138 5.88 3.13 4.33
CA LEU A 138 7.03 4.02 4.18
C LEU A 138 6.67 5.37 4.81
N VAL A 139 7.35 5.70 5.90
CA VAL A 139 7.00 6.88 6.70
C VAL A 139 7.78 8.08 6.19
N ILE A 140 7.07 9.08 5.67
CA ILE A 140 7.64 10.36 5.26
C ILE A 140 7.51 11.31 6.47
N ARG A 141 8.63 11.77 7.01
CA ARG A 141 8.65 12.80 8.06
C ARG A 141 9.46 13.97 7.54
N TYR A 142 8.84 15.14 7.53
CA TYR A 142 9.54 16.39 7.28
C TYR A 142 9.92 16.97 8.62
N PHE A 143 11.15 17.41 8.69
CA PHE A 143 11.69 18.24 9.73
C PHE A 143 12.95 18.85 9.11
N LEU A 144 13.27 20.08 9.47
CA LEU A 144 14.19 20.92 8.71
C LEU A 144 15.69 20.61 8.94
N GLN A 145 16.04 19.50 9.60
CA GLN A 145 17.42 19.04 9.72
C GLN A 145 17.52 17.53 9.42
N GLY A 146 17.87 17.12 8.19
CA GLY A 146 17.99 15.68 7.88
C GLY A 146 18.72 15.30 6.59
N GLY A 147 19.86 14.63 6.76
CA GLY A 147 20.70 13.98 5.75
C GLY A 147 21.27 12.65 6.28
N LEU A 148 21.94 11.87 5.43
CA LEU A 148 22.45 10.50 5.68
C LEU A 148 23.28 10.31 6.98
N ASP A 149 23.81 11.40 7.55
CA ASP A 149 24.72 11.38 8.70
C ASP A 149 24.08 10.86 9.99
N ASN A 150 22.74 10.97 10.15
CA ASN A 150 22.04 10.46 11.35
C ASN A 150 21.75 8.95 11.32
N TYR A 151 21.91 8.29 10.17
CA TYR A 151 21.59 6.86 10.01
C TYR A 151 22.42 5.95 10.92
N ASN A 152 23.70 6.25 11.11
CA ASN A 152 24.62 5.40 11.89
C ASN A 152 24.22 5.32 13.37
N ASN A 153 23.63 6.39 13.91
CA ASN A 153 23.26 6.48 15.33
C ASN A 153 21.92 5.78 15.63
N ASP A 154 21.01 5.69 14.66
CA ASP A 154 19.63 5.21 14.88
C ASP A 154 19.27 3.90 14.15
N ARG A 155 20.25 3.23 13.52
CA ARG A 155 20.07 2.03 12.70
C ARG A 155 19.15 0.95 13.30
N ALA A 156 19.25 0.69 14.61
CA ALA A 156 18.45 -0.33 15.29
C ALA A 156 16.94 -0.02 15.38
N ARG A 157 16.55 1.25 15.21
CA ARG A 157 15.15 1.69 15.18
C ARG A 157 14.50 1.46 13.81
N TYR A 158 15.31 1.44 12.74
CA TYR A 158 14.83 1.31 11.35
C TYR A 158 14.70 -0.14 10.85
N MET A 159 15.04 -1.14 11.66
CA MET A 159 14.99 -2.57 11.28
C MET A 159 13.91 -3.36 12.05
N GLY A 160 13.29 -4.33 11.38
CA GLY A 160 12.37 -5.31 12.00
C GLY A 160 11.09 -4.69 12.58
N GLN A 161 10.53 -5.29 13.65
CA GLN A 161 9.30 -4.82 14.31
C GLN A 161 9.39 -3.38 14.86
N ARG A 162 10.60 -2.88 15.15
CA ARG A 162 10.82 -1.52 15.69
C ARG A 162 10.55 -0.41 14.68
N SER A 163 10.64 -0.72 13.38
CA SER A 163 10.21 0.21 12.31
C SER A 163 8.71 0.54 12.33
N ARG A 164 7.92 -0.21 13.13
CA ARG A 164 6.46 -0.06 13.25
C ARG A 164 6.04 0.97 14.31
N VAL A 165 6.98 1.52 15.09
CA VAL A 165 6.69 2.48 16.17
C VAL A 165 7.54 3.75 15.97
N GLN A 166 6.94 4.90 16.29
CA GLN A 166 7.39 6.29 16.10
C GLN A 166 8.92 6.53 15.99
N ILE A 167 9.37 7.23 14.94
CA ILE A 167 10.76 7.68 14.79
C ILE A 167 10.84 9.17 14.45
N ALA A 168 11.46 10.00 15.29
CA ALA A 168 11.70 11.43 15.03
C ALA A 168 12.76 11.66 13.93
N GLU A 169 12.71 12.86 13.33
CA GLU A 169 13.65 13.48 12.38
C GLU A 169 14.53 12.59 11.51
N ASP A 170 13.97 12.15 10.38
CA ASP A 170 14.77 11.90 9.19
C ASP A 170 13.85 11.76 7.99
N LYS A 171 14.38 11.75 6.77
CA LYS A 171 13.63 11.33 5.57
C LYS A 171 13.34 9.84 5.68
N GLY A 172 12.42 9.47 6.58
CA GLY A 172 12.30 8.16 7.20
C GLY A 172 12.18 7.03 6.18
N TYR A 173 11.53 7.29 5.05
CA TYR A 173 11.45 6.33 3.96
C TYR A 173 12.82 6.02 3.32
N VAL A 174 13.72 7.00 3.20
CA VAL A 174 15.09 6.77 2.68
C VAL A 174 15.89 5.94 3.65
N ASN A 175 15.84 6.25 4.95
CA ASN A 175 16.52 5.47 5.97
C ASN A 175 15.96 4.06 6.09
N GLN A 176 14.63 3.89 6.02
CA GLN A 176 13.98 2.58 5.94
C GLN A 176 14.49 1.80 4.73
N LEU A 177 14.55 2.43 3.55
CA LEU A 177 15.06 1.78 2.34
C LEU A 177 16.56 1.48 2.43
N TYR A 178 17.37 2.38 2.98
CA TYR A 178 18.80 2.19 3.19
C TYR A 178 19.06 1.06 4.20
N ALA A 179 18.29 0.97 5.28
CA ALA A 179 18.37 -0.14 6.24
C ALA A 179 18.12 -1.50 5.56
N ILE A 180 17.18 -1.55 4.62
CA ILE A 180 16.83 -2.77 3.89
C ILE A 180 17.83 -3.08 2.76
N MET A 181 18.36 -2.05 2.08
CA MET A 181 19.03 -2.19 0.78
C MET A 181 20.50 -1.79 0.78
N SER A 182 21.07 -1.31 1.89
CA SER A 182 22.44 -0.78 1.97
C SER A 182 23.54 -1.75 1.50
N GLY A 183 23.31 -3.06 1.55
CA GLY A 183 24.23 -4.06 1.01
C GLY A 183 24.31 -4.10 -0.54
N CYS A 184 23.42 -3.39 -1.24
CA CYS A 184 23.34 -3.43 -2.69
C CYS A 184 24.29 -2.43 -3.36
N LYS A 185 25.44 -2.93 -3.84
CA LYS A 185 26.46 -2.14 -4.58
C LYS A 185 25.94 -1.42 -5.83
N LYS A 186 24.76 -1.81 -6.37
CA LYS A 186 24.13 -1.16 -7.54
C LYS A 186 23.41 0.15 -7.21
N ILE A 187 23.20 0.43 -5.92
CA ILE A 187 22.64 1.68 -5.42
C ILE A 187 23.79 2.48 -4.79
N THR A 188 24.17 3.57 -5.44
CA THR A 188 25.31 4.38 -5.00
C THR A 188 24.89 5.33 -3.86
N PRO A 189 25.83 5.83 -3.04
CA PRO A 189 25.54 6.86 -2.03
C PRO A 189 24.80 8.07 -2.61
N SER A 190 25.24 8.57 -3.78
CA SER A 190 24.58 9.69 -4.46
C SER A 190 23.14 9.40 -4.86
N MET A 191 22.76 8.13 -5.13
CA MET A 191 21.36 7.78 -5.40
C MET A 191 20.50 7.85 -4.14
N TRP A 192 21.06 7.55 -2.96
CA TRP A 192 20.37 7.72 -1.68
C TRP A 192 20.20 9.20 -1.35
N GLU A 193 21.23 9.99 -1.61
CA GLU A 193 21.19 11.44 -1.47
C GLU A 193 20.15 12.08 -2.40
N LEU A 194 20.14 11.74 -3.70
CA LEU A 194 19.12 12.24 -4.63
C LEU A 194 17.72 11.72 -4.29
N LEU A 195 17.59 10.50 -3.76
CA LEU A 195 16.30 10.00 -3.26
C LEU A 195 15.81 10.82 -2.06
N SER A 196 16.73 11.25 -1.19
CA SER A 196 16.45 12.17 -0.09
C SER A 196 15.94 13.52 -0.59
N TYR A 197 16.41 14.02 -1.73
CA TYR A 197 15.88 15.27 -2.31
C TYR A 197 14.60 15.07 -3.14
N ARG A 198 14.08 13.82 -3.26
CA ARG A 198 12.98 13.43 -4.17
C ARG A 198 13.26 13.63 -5.66
N ASP A 199 14.48 14.03 -6.01
CA ASP A 199 14.96 14.14 -7.38
C ASP A 199 15.26 12.77 -7.99
N TYR A 200 15.17 11.70 -7.18
CA TYR A 200 15.32 10.33 -7.62
C TYR A 200 14.08 9.48 -7.29
N SER A 201 13.68 8.63 -8.25
CA SER A 201 12.46 7.83 -8.12
C SER A 201 12.64 6.60 -7.23
N LEU A 202 11.73 6.41 -6.27
CA LEU A 202 11.60 5.18 -5.47
C LEU A 202 11.59 3.91 -6.32
N LYS A 203 10.83 3.92 -7.42
CA LYS A 203 10.74 2.77 -8.34
C LYS A 203 12.10 2.44 -8.98
N LYS A 204 12.93 3.45 -9.28
CA LYS A 204 14.28 3.25 -9.83
C LYS A 204 15.22 2.62 -8.81
N ILE A 205 15.14 3.02 -7.54
CA ILE A 205 15.92 2.43 -6.44
C ILE A 205 15.57 0.96 -6.27
N ILE A 206 14.28 0.63 -6.18
CA ILE A 206 13.82 -0.75 -6.01
C ILE A 206 14.20 -1.62 -7.21
N LYS A 207 14.10 -1.10 -8.44
CA LYS A 207 14.54 -1.81 -9.66
C LYS A 207 16.05 -2.09 -9.67
N LYS A 208 16.87 -1.26 -9.02
CA LYS A 208 18.30 -1.52 -8.85
C LYS A 208 18.53 -2.58 -7.77
N TYR A 209 17.79 -2.50 -6.67
CA TYR A 209 17.85 -3.47 -5.58
C TYR A 209 17.51 -4.90 -6.03
N SER A 210 16.48 -5.07 -6.85
CA SER A 210 16.08 -6.39 -7.36
C SER A 210 17.14 -7.07 -8.24
N LYS A 211 18.10 -6.29 -8.76
CA LYS A 211 19.23 -6.80 -9.54
C LYS A 211 20.48 -7.01 -8.70
N CYS A 212 20.50 -6.63 -7.43
CA CYS A 212 21.62 -6.96 -6.55
C CYS A 212 21.52 -8.42 -6.15
N ASN A 213 22.67 -9.09 -6.06
CA ASN A 213 22.77 -10.44 -5.52
C ASN A 213 22.82 -10.35 -4.01
#